data_AF-A0A842KME3-F1
#
_entry.id   AF-A0A842KME3-F1
#
_cell.length_a   1.000
_cell.length_b   1.000
_cell.length_c   1.000
_cell.angle_alpha   90.00
_cell.angle_beta   90.00
_cell.angle_gamma   90.00
#
_symmetry.space_group_name_H-M   'P 1'
#
loop_
_entity.id
_entity.type
_entity.pdbx_description
1 polymer ?
#
loop_
_entity_poly.entity_id
_entity_poly.type
_entity_poly.pdbx_seq_one_letter_code
_entity_poly.pdbx_strand_id
1 'polypeptide(L)'
;MEAAAESIFETDKAFLIYKILMPEIETQVTERSRINLHVFKDKLILKVVASDLVSLRSTMNTWLRLIQVAYEILELTSLKVKSN
;
A
#
# COMPACT_ATOMS: atom_id res chain seq x y z
N MET A 1 -1.44 -17.20 -17.34
CA MET A 1 -0.31 -17.39 -16.41
C MET A 1 -0.49 -16.39 -15.31
N GLU A 2 -0.80 -16.83 -14.09
CA GLU A 2 -0.88 -15.90 -12.96
C GLU A 2 0.50 -15.33 -12.66
N ALA A 3 0.55 -14.04 -12.31
CA ALA A 3 1.77 -13.31 -11.98
C ALA A 3 1.64 -12.73 -10.57
N ALA A 4 2.73 -12.72 -9.81
CA ALA A 4 2.74 -12.23 -8.44
C ALA A 4 3.95 -11.33 -8.18
N ALA A 5 3.79 -10.39 -7.28
CA ALA A 5 4.86 -9.53 -6.79
C ALA A 5 4.65 -9.21 -5.31
N GLU A 6 5.77 -8.96 -4.63
CA GLU A 6 5.80 -8.55 -3.23
C GLU A 6 6.74 -7.36 -3.07
N SER A 7 6.27 -6.34 -2.34
CA SER A 7 7.06 -5.16 -1.97
C SER A 7 7.02 -4.97 -0.46
N ILE A 8 8.17 -4.63 0.12
CA ILE A 8 8.34 -4.40 1.56
C ILE A 8 8.83 -2.96 1.73
N PHE A 9 8.11 -2.18 2.54
CA PHE A 9 8.47 -0.82 2.91
C PHE A 9 8.85 -0.78 4.40
N GLU A 10 10.08 -0.40 4.71
CA GLU A 10 10.55 -0.26 6.08
C GLU A 10 10.34 1.19 6.55
N THR A 11 9.48 1.37 7.54
CA THR A 11 9.15 2.67 8.12
C THR A 11 8.45 2.51 9.47
N ASP A 12 8.79 3.38 10.41
CA ASP A 12 8.11 3.56 11.70
C ASP A 12 6.62 3.95 11.55
N LYS A 13 6.19 4.38 10.35
CA LYS A 13 4.82 4.75 10.02
C LYS A 13 3.99 3.62 9.41
N ALA A 14 4.53 2.40 9.30
CA ALA A 14 3.88 1.29 8.59
C ALA A 14 2.43 1.04 9.04
N PHE A 15 2.19 1.03 10.35
CA PHE A 15 0.86 0.84 10.92
C PHE A 15 -0.13 1.97 10.58
N LEU A 16 0.35 3.23 10.54
CA LEU A 16 -0.48 4.37 10.19
C LEU A 16 -0.84 4.38 8.70
N ILE A 17 0.13 4.06 7.83
CA ILE A 17 -0.11 3.94 6.39
C ILE A 17 -1.14 2.84 6.12
N TYR A 18 -1.00 1.68 6.77
CA TYR A 18 -1.98 0.60 6.67
C TYR A 18 -3.38 1.06 7.06
N LYS A 19 -3.53 1.75 8.20
CA LYS A 19 -4.83 2.29 8.63
C LYS A 19 -5.44 3.26 7.63
N ILE A 20 -4.65 4.16 7.04
CA ILE A 20 -5.12 5.11 6.03
C ILE A 20 -5.65 4.37 4.79
N LEU A 21 -5.02 3.26 4.42
CA LEU A 21 -5.37 2.49 3.22
C LEU A 21 -6.44 1.41 3.45
N MET A 22 -6.85 1.14 4.69
CA MET A 22 -7.89 0.14 4.98
C MET A 22 -9.18 0.32 4.15
N PRO A 23 -9.72 1.54 3.96
CA PRO A 23 -10.91 1.73 3.12
C PRO A 23 -10.71 1.27 1.68
N GLU A 24 -9.51 1.46 1.12
CA GLU A 24 -9.16 1.03 -0.25
C GLU A 24 -9.02 -0.49 -0.36
N ILE A 25 -8.68 -1.18 0.74
CA ILE A 25 -8.66 -2.66 0.80
C ILE A 25 -10.09 -3.19 0.86
N GLU A 26 -10.93 -2.61 1.73
CA GLU A 26 -12.30 -3.08 2.00
C GLU A 26 -13.25 -2.82 0.83
N THR A 27 -13.03 -1.75 0.06
CA THR A 27 -13.84 -1.40 -1.10
C THR A 27 -13.36 -2.05 -2.39
N GLN A 28 -12.25 -2.79 -2.36
CA GLN A 28 -11.64 -3.32 -3.55
C GLN A 28 -12.43 -4.50 -4.12
N VAL A 29 -13.11 -4.27 -5.23
CA VAL A 29 -13.74 -5.31 -6.05
C VAL A 29 -12.93 -5.44 -7.34
N THR A 30 -12.08 -6.47 -7.43
CA THR A 30 -11.39 -6.78 -8.71
C THR A 30 -11.48 -8.26 -9.01
N GLU A 31 -11.95 -8.59 -10.23
CA GLU A 31 -11.99 -9.98 -10.72
C GLU A 31 -10.61 -10.49 -11.20
N ARG A 32 -9.65 -9.58 -11.43
CA ARG A 32 -8.38 -9.88 -12.13
C ARG A 32 -7.14 -9.81 -11.25
N SER A 33 -7.26 -9.30 -10.02
CA SER A 33 -6.16 -9.22 -9.07
C SER A 33 -6.62 -9.37 -7.62
N ARG A 34 -5.74 -9.91 -6.79
CA ARG A 34 -5.89 -10.04 -5.34
C ARG A 34 -4.77 -9.26 -4.68
N ILE A 35 -5.14 -8.44 -3.71
CA ILE A 35 -4.19 -7.64 -2.94
C ILE A 35 -4.26 -8.06 -1.48
N ASN A 36 -3.08 -8.19 -0.88
CA ASN A 36 -2.93 -8.40 0.54
C ASN A 36 -1.92 -7.37 1.07
N LEU A 37 -2.41 -6.45 1.89
CA LEU A 37 -1.58 -5.48 2.60
C LEU A 37 -1.60 -5.84 4.08
N HIS A 38 -0.43 -5.95 4.70
CA HIS A 38 -0.32 -6.23 6.14
C HIS A 38 0.90 -5.55 6.73
N VAL A 39 0.91 -5.46 8.06
CA VAL A 39 1.97 -4.82 8.84
C VAL A 39 2.63 -5.83 9.75
N PHE A 40 3.95 -5.80 9.80
CA PHE A 40 4.74 -6.57 10.76
C PHE A 40 5.89 -5.72 11.28
N LYS A 41 5.82 -5.32 12.56
CA LYS A 41 6.73 -4.33 13.16
C LYS A 41 6.73 -3.04 12.31
N ASP A 42 7.91 -2.52 11.98
CA ASP A 42 8.10 -1.32 11.15
C ASP A 42 8.11 -1.65 9.64
N LYS A 43 7.38 -2.69 9.22
CA LYS A 43 7.30 -3.09 7.82
C LYS A 43 5.87 -3.12 7.33
N LEU A 44 5.61 -2.42 6.23
CA LEU A 44 4.40 -2.56 5.44
C LEU A 44 4.68 -3.51 4.27
N ILE A 45 3.90 -4.59 4.16
CA ILE A 45 4.11 -5.64 3.17
C ILE A 45 2.91 -5.66 2.23
N LEU A 46 3.18 -5.37 0.95
CA LEU A 46 2.20 -5.41 -0.14
C LEU A 46 2.45 -6.66 -0.98
N LYS A 47 1.47 -7.55 -1.05
CA LYS A 47 1.45 -8.69 -1.97
C LYS A 47 0.36 -8.49 -3.00
N VAL A 48 0.70 -8.65 -4.28
CA VAL A 48 -0.25 -8.57 -5.39
C VAL A 48 -0.14 -9.84 -6.22
N VAL A 49 -1.27 -10.48 -6.48
CA VAL A 49 -1.40 -11.60 -7.42
C VAL A 49 -2.40 -11.19 -8.49
N ALA A 50 -2.10 -11.43 -9.77
CA ALA A 50 -2.98 -11.07 -10.87
C ALA A 50 -3.00 -12.14 -11.99
N SER A 51 -4.03 -12.09 -12.83
CA SER A 51 -4.24 -13.03 -13.94
C SER A 51 -3.18 -13.00 -15.04
N ASP A 52 -2.47 -11.88 -15.15
CA ASP A 52 -1.47 -11.59 -16.18
C ASP A 52 -0.55 -10.44 -15.75
N LEU A 53 0.56 -10.24 -16.47
CA LEU A 53 1.56 -9.20 -16.17
C LEU A 53 1.03 -7.77 -16.33
N VAL A 54 0.07 -7.53 -17.22
CA VAL A 54 -0.48 -6.18 -17.44
C VAL A 54 -1.35 -5.80 -16.24
N SER A 55 -2.20 -6.71 -15.80
CA SER A 55 -3.01 -6.58 -14.58
C SER A 55 -2.12 -6.42 -13.34
N LEU A 56 -1.06 -7.22 -13.21
CA LEU A 56 -0.10 -7.08 -12.11
C LEU A 56 0.53 -5.68 -12.09
N ARG A 57 1.05 -5.22 -13.22
CA ARG A 57 1.68 -3.89 -13.35
C ARG A 57 0.69 -2.78 -13.01
N SER A 58 -0.54 -2.87 -13.52
CA SER A 58 -1.59 -1.88 -13.24
C SER A 58 -1.91 -1.81 -11.75
N THR A 59 -2.18 -2.97 -11.13
CA THR A 59 -2.50 -3.04 -9.70
C THR A 59 -1.33 -2.57 -8.84
N MET A 60 -0.09 -3.00 -9.13
CA MET A 60 1.09 -2.53 -8.41
C MET A 60 1.22 -1.01 -8.48
N ASN A 61 1.13 -0.41 -9.67
CA ASN A 61 1.28 1.04 -9.82
C ASN A 61 0.24 1.82 -9.01
N THR A 62 -1.02 1.36 -9.00
CA THR A 62 -2.07 1.96 -8.16
C THR A 62 -1.71 1.89 -6.68
N TRP A 63 -1.32 0.71 -6.18
CA TRP A 63 -1.03 0.51 -4.76
C TRP A 63 0.25 1.23 -4.30
N LEU A 64 1.30 1.24 -5.12
CA LEU A 64 2.51 2.00 -4.85
C LEU A 64 2.21 3.50 -4.74
N ARG A 65 1.34 4.02 -5.61
CA ARG A 65 0.92 5.43 -5.57
C ARG A 65 0.12 5.74 -4.30
N LEU A 66 -0.82 4.87 -3.92
CA LEU A 66 -1.61 5.04 -2.69
C LEU A 66 -0.72 5.04 -1.44
N ILE A 67 0.22 4.10 -1.35
CA ILE A 67 1.20 4.02 -0.26
C ILE A 67 2.05 5.28 -0.20
N GLN A 68 2.54 5.76 -1.35
CA GLN A 68 3.32 6.99 -1.42
C GLN A 68 2.52 8.21 -0.91
N VAL A 69 1.27 8.38 -1.36
CA VAL A 69 0.43 9.51 -0.94
C VAL A 69 0.13 9.46 0.56
N ALA A 70 -0.18 8.27 1.10
CA ALA A 70 -0.40 8.09 2.53
C ALA A 70 0.85 8.45 3.36
N TYR A 71 2.05 8.05 2.87
CA TYR A 71 3.31 8.42 3.50
C TYR A 71 3.54 9.95 3.47
N GLU A 72 3.36 10.60 2.32
CA GLU A 72 3.53 12.04 2.16
C GLU A 72 2.59 12.85 3.10
N ILE A 73 1.34 12.42 3.25
CA ILE A 73 0.38 13.06 4.18
C ILE A 73 0.85 12.96 5.64
N LEU A 74 1.39 11.81 6.04
CA LEU A 74 1.90 11.60 7.39
C LEU A 74 3.14 12.48 7.67
N GLU A 75 4.02 12.64 6.69
CA GLU A 75 5.16 13.56 6.80
C GLU A 75 4.70 15.01 6.99
N LEU A 76 3.75 15.48 6.17
CA LEU A 76 3.23 16.85 6.26
C LEU A 76 2.52 17.14 7.59
N THR A 77 1.83 16.16 8.16
CA THR A 77 1.17 16.31 9.47
C THR A 77 2.16 16.29 10.63
N SER A 78 3.22 15.48 10.54
CA SER A 78 4.28 15.45 11.56
C SER A 78 5.08 16.75 11.63
N LEU A 79 5.25 17.45 10.50
CA LEU A 79 5.91 18.76 10.44
C LEU A 79 5.09 19.85 11.15
N LYS A 80 3.76 19.83 11.06
CA LYS A 80 2.88 20.83 11.72
C LYS A 80 2.89 20.73 13.25
N VAL A 81 3.14 19.57 13.83
CA VAL A 81 3.18 19.38 15.29
C VAL A 81 4.47 19.94 15.90
N LYS A 82 5.57 20.05 15.13
CA LYS A 82 6.86 20.58 15.61
C LYS A 82 6.99 22.10 15.53
N SER A 83 6.02 22.80 14.93
CA SER A 83 6.05 24.26 14.70
C SER A 83 5.18 25.07 15.68
N ASN A 84 4.70 24.46 16.77
CA ASN A 84 3.97 25.12 17.85
C ASN A 84 4.76 25.07 19.17
#